data_AF-A0A1W9H6L6-F1
#
_entry.id   AF-A0A1W9H6L6-F1
#
_cell.length_a   1.000
_cell.length_b   1.000
_cell.length_c   1.000
_cell.angle_alpha   90.00
_cell.angle_beta   90.00
_cell.angle_gamma   90.00
#
_symmetry.space_group_name_H-M   'P 1'
#
loop_
_entity.id
_entity.type
_entity.pdbx_description
1 polymer ?
#
loop_
_entity_poly.entity_id
_entity_poly.type
_entity_poly.pdbx_seq_one_letter_code
_entity_poly.pdbx_strand_id
1 'polypeptide(L)'
;MAGITENCPGEGVLLLKTDARLFKAKLDAAWVGRLENDDDLAERLDAFVSRFGRMQDTVGDKLIPVLLKSLAEKTGSALDNLNRAEKLGFLPSVEEWLDVRNLRNKLVHEYMSDPAEFAAALNIAHSMVSLLVSAYNSINRYARSRISETEWPELLP
;
A
#
# COMPACT_ATOMS: atom_id res chain seq x y z
N MET A 1 15.79 12.64 4.43
CA MET A 1 14.59 13.39 4.01
C MET A 1 14.44 13.34 2.49
N ALA A 2 15.47 13.65 1.69
CA ALA A 2 15.42 13.64 0.21
C ALA A 2 14.92 12.33 -0.46
N GLY A 3 15.21 11.14 0.10
CA GLY A 3 14.84 9.88 -0.57
C GLY A 3 13.37 9.44 -0.43
N ILE A 4 12.60 9.97 0.53
CA ILE A 4 11.19 9.60 0.74
C ILE A 4 10.27 10.47 -0.13
N THR A 5 10.74 11.66 -0.50
CA THR A 5 9.96 12.73 -1.11
C THR A 5 9.97 12.64 -2.63
N GLU A 6 11.09 12.21 -3.22
CA GLU A 6 11.25 12.10 -4.68
C GLU A 6 10.54 10.89 -5.33
N ASN A 7 10.56 9.71 -4.69
CA ASN A 7 10.07 8.48 -5.35
C ASN A 7 8.65 8.06 -4.96
N CYS A 8 8.14 8.55 -3.82
CA CYS A 8 6.89 8.05 -3.25
C CYS A 8 5.62 8.37 -4.08
N PRO A 9 5.44 9.58 -4.63
CA PRO A 9 4.27 9.87 -5.47
C PRO A 9 4.25 9.01 -6.75
N GLY A 10 5.41 8.79 -7.36
CA GLY A 10 5.56 7.95 -8.56
C GLY A 10 5.14 6.50 -8.32
N GLU A 11 5.52 5.93 -7.18
CA GLU A 11 5.14 4.56 -6.80
C GLU A 11 3.62 4.40 -6.62
N GLY A 12 2.97 5.33 -5.93
CA GLY A 12 1.51 5.28 -5.73
C GLY A 12 0.73 5.47 -7.04
N VAL A 13 1.17 6.36 -7.93
CA VAL A 13 0.57 6.52 -9.27
C VAL A 13 0.74 5.25 -10.10
N LEU A 14 1.90 4.59 -10.04
CA LEU A 14 2.12 3.32 -10.72
C LEU A 14 1.25 2.20 -10.15
N LEU A 15 1.06 2.14 -8.83
CA LEU A 15 0.13 1.21 -8.20
C LEU A 15 -1.29 1.40 -8.74
N LEU A 16 -1.82 2.63 -8.67
CA LEU A 16 -3.16 2.96 -9.17
C LEU A 16 -3.37 2.59 -10.64
N LYS A 17 -2.38 2.87 -11.49
CA LYS A 17 -2.43 2.50 -12.92
C LYS A 17 -2.45 0.98 -13.13
N THR A 18 -1.71 0.24 -12.31
CA THR A 18 -1.60 -1.23 -12.43
C THR A 18 -2.86 -1.89 -11.92
N ASP A 19 -3.33 -1.45 -10.76
CA ASP A 19 -4.58 -1.87 -10.14
C ASP A 19 -5.77 -1.69 -11.11
N ALA A 20 -5.95 -0.46 -11.62
CA ALA A 20 -7.00 -0.15 -12.59
C ALA A 20 -6.90 -0.92 -13.91
N ARG A 21 -5.72 -1.47 -14.26
CA ARG A 21 -5.54 -2.33 -15.43
C ARG A 21 -5.87 -3.78 -15.13
N LEU A 22 -5.42 -4.28 -13.98
CA LEU A 22 -5.54 -5.68 -13.57
C LEU A 22 -6.98 -6.02 -13.23
N PHE A 23 -7.65 -5.17 -12.43
CA PHE A 23 -9.00 -5.38 -11.92
C PHE A 23 -10.12 -4.89 -12.87
N LYS A 24 -9.78 -4.57 -14.12
CA LYS A 24 -10.79 -4.47 -15.21
C LYS A 24 -11.46 -5.81 -15.49
N ALA A 25 -10.72 -6.90 -15.26
CA ALA A 25 -11.26 -8.25 -15.33
C ALA A 25 -11.74 -8.68 -13.95
N LYS A 26 -12.72 -9.58 -13.92
CA LYS A 26 -13.04 -10.33 -12.70
C LYS A 26 -11.89 -11.30 -12.42
N LEU A 27 -11.24 -11.15 -11.27
CA LEU A 27 -10.21 -12.08 -10.80
C LEU A 27 -10.90 -13.20 -10.00
N ASP A 28 -11.05 -14.36 -10.63
CA ASP A 28 -11.52 -15.60 -10.03
C ASP A 28 -10.54 -16.75 -10.31
N ALA A 29 -10.84 -17.97 -9.83
CA ALA A 29 -9.97 -19.13 -10.01
C ALA A 29 -9.63 -19.41 -11.48
N ALA A 30 -10.56 -19.17 -12.40
CA ALA A 30 -10.33 -19.35 -13.83
C ALA A 30 -9.37 -18.29 -14.37
N TRP A 31 -9.48 -17.04 -13.89
CA TRP A 31 -8.50 -16.00 -14.20
C TRP A 31 -7.09 -16.40 -13.75
N VAL A 32 -6.95 -16.93 -12.53
CA VAL A 32 -5.65 -17.37 -11.96
C VAL A 32 -5.05 -18.52 -12.77
N GLY A 33 -5.86 -19.49 -13.21
CA GLY A 33 -5.38 -20.59 -14.05
C GLY A 33 -4.78 -20.15 -15.40
N ARG A 34 -5.07 -18.93 -15.88
CA ARG A 34 -4.45 -18.40 -17.10
C ARG A 34 -3.01 -17.96 -16.90
N LEU A 35 -2.60 -17.65 -15.66
CA LEU A 35 -1.25 -17.17 -15.35
C LEU A 35 -0.16 -18.16 -15.79
N GLU A 36 -0.45 -19.47 -15.79
CA GLU A 36 0.50 -20.50 -16.24
C GLU A 36 0.86 -20.41 -17.72
N ASN A 37 0.00 -19.79 -18.55
CA ASN A 37 0.14 -19.76 -20.00
C ASN A 37 0.13 -18.33 -20.57
N ASP A 38 0.18 -17.31 -19.72
CA ASP A 38 0.10 -15.90 -20.09
C ASP A 38 1.14 -15.10 -19.28
N ASP A 39 2.38 -15.10 -19.76
CA ASP A 39 3.52 -14.42 -19.13
C ASP A 39 3.24 -12.93 -18.93
N ASP A 40 2.59 -12.28 -19.90
CA ASP A 40 2.20 -10.88 -19.82
C ASP A 40 1.23 -10.63 -18.64
N LEU A 41 0.32 -11.57 -18.37
CA LEU A 41 -0.61 -11.49 -17.26
C LEU A 41 0.10 -11.72 -15.91
N ALA A 42 1.00 -12.71 -15.86
CA ALA A 42 1.83 -12.99 -14.69
C ALA A 42 2.71 -11.79 -14.31
N GLU A 43 3.41 -11.18 -15.28
CA GLU A 43 4.22 -9.99 -15.04
C GLU A 43 3.39 -8.80 -14.53
N ARG A 44 2.16 -8.63 -15.05
CA ARG A 44 1.26 -7.57 -14.57
C ARG A 44 0.84 -7.78 -13.13
N LEU A 45 0.55 -9.02 -12.77
CA LEU A 45 0.21 -9.41 -11.40
C LEU A 45 1.38 -9.17 -10.45
N ASP A 46 2.57 -9.62 -10.81
CA ASP A 46 3.79 -9.42 -10.00
C ASP A 46 4.09 -7.94 -9.82
N ALA A 47 3.94 -7.15 -10.88
CA ALA A 47 4.10 -5.71 -10.80
C ALA A 47 3.06 -5.07 -9.85
N PHE A 48 1.82 -5.57 -9.81
CA PHE A 48 0.80 -5.14 -8.85
C PHE A 48 1.21 -5.50 -7.41
N VAL A 49 1.48 -6.78 -7.12
CA VAL A 49 1.84 -7.26 -5.77
C VAL A 49 3.06 -6.51 -5.24
N SER A 50 4.08 -6.33 -6.09
CA SER A 50 5.30 -5.61 -5.77
C SER A 50 5.06 -4.12 -5.48
N ARG A 51 4.22 -3.44 -6.27
CA ARG A 51 3.85 -2.03 -6.06
C ARG A 51 2.97 -1.84 -4.82
N PHE A 52 2.04 -2.76 -4.57
CA PHE A 52 1.18 -2.76 -3.40
C PHE A 52 2.00 -2.86 -2.11
N GLY A 53 2.91 -3.83 -2.04
CA GLY A 53 3.81 -4.00 -0.90
C GLY A 53 4.68 -2.76 -0.65
N ARG A 54 5.28 -2.18 -1.70
CA ARG A 54 6.05 -0.93 -1.58
C ARG A 54 5.24 0.24 -1.06
N MET A 55 3.99 0.39 -1.51
CA MET A 55 3.11 1.46 -1.04
C MET A 55 2.80 1.31 0.45
N GLN A 56 2.49 0.09 0.89
CA GLN A 56 2.27 -0.20 2.30
C GLN A 56 3.51 0.09 3.15
N ASP A 57 4.70 -0.41 2.75
CA ASP A 57 5.95 -0.17 3.47
C ASP A 57 6.29 1.33 3.50
N THR A 58 6.00 2.05 2.41
CA THR A 58 6.29 3.48 2.35
C THR A 58 5.37 4.30 3.25
N VAL A 59 4.08 3.97 3.34
CA VAL A 59 3.19 4.64 4.29
C VAL A 59 3.54 4.25 5.73
N GLY A 60 3.62 2.95 6.02
CA GLY A 60 3.75 2.40 7.37
C GLY A 60 5.13 2.60 7.99
N ASP A 61 6.18 2.25 7.25
CA ASP A 61 7.53 2.15 7.79
C ASP A 61 8.36 3.42 7.53
N LYS A 62 7.90 4.31 6.64
CA LYS A 62 8.61 5.55 6.30
C LYS A 62 7.80 6.81 6.61
N LEU A 63 6.63 6.98 5.98
CA LEU A 63 5.89 8.24 6.02
C LEU A 63 5.35 8.54 7.42
N ILE A 64 4.75 7.55 8.08
CA ILE A 64 4.26 7.69 9.47
C ILE A 64 5.41 8.04 10.43
N PRO A 65 6.53 7.28 10.50
CA PRO A 65 7.64 7.64 11.39
C PRO A 65 8.23 9.01 11.14
N VAL A 66 8.37 9.43 9.88
CA VAL A 66 8.90 10.77 9.58
C VAL A 66 7.92 11.86 9.99
N LEU A 67 6.61 11.69 9.72
CA LEU A 67 5.60 12.62 10.20
C LEU A 67 5.68 12.79 11.73
N LEU A 68 5.69 11.69 12.48
CA LEU A 68 5.75 11.72 13.94
C LEU A 68 7.00 12.45 14.44
N LYS A 69 8.16 12.20 13.83
CA LYS A 69 9.40 12.93 14.15
C LYS A 69 9.28 14.42 13.89
N SER A 70 8.68 14.82 12.76
CA SER A 70 8.47 16.23 12.42
C SER A 70 7.51 16.95 13.36
N LEU A 71 6.60 16.20 14.01
CA LEU A 71 5.72 16.71 15.07
C LEU A 71 6.36 16.68 16.46
N ALA A 72 7.65 16.33 16.56
CA ALA A 72 8.36 16.10 17.83
C ALA A 72 7.71 15.02 18.72
N GLU A 73 6.97 14.08 18.14
CA GLU A 73 6.42 12.91 18.83
C GLU A 73 7.50 11.84 19.01
N LYS A 74 7.34 11.00 20.05
CA LYS A 74 8.22 9.84 20.25
C LYS A 74 7.84 8.73 19.26
N THR A 75 8.78 8.36 18.39
CA THR A 75 8.63 7.15 17.55
C THR A 75 9.01 5.90 18.34
N GLY A 76 8.23 4.83 18.15
CA GLY A 76 8.44 3.52 18.77
C GLY A 76 8.58 2.40 17.75
N SER A 77 8.15 1.20 18.13
CA SER A 77 8.04 0.06 17.20
C SER A 77 7.09 0.38 16.03
N ALA A 78 7.11 -0.44 14.97
CA ALA A 78 6.17 -0.28 13.86
C ALA A 78 4.71 -0.27 14.34
N LEU A 79 4.35 -1.16 15.26
CA LEU A 79 3.03 -1.23 15.86
C LEU A 79 2.69 0.05 16.66
N ASP A 80 3.64 0.56 17.45
CA ASP A 80 3.42 1.81 18.21
C ASP A 80 3.16 3.00 17.28
N ASN A 81 3.90 3.08 16.18
CA ASN A 81 3.74 4.16 15.20
C ASN A 81 2.39 4.06 14.47
N LEU A 82 1.94 2.85 14.13
CA LEU A 82 0.61 2.61 13.54
C LEU A 82 -0.51 2.97 14.53
N ASN A 83 -0.40 2.55 15.80
CA ASN A 83 -1.34 2.94 16.85
C ASN A 83 -1.40 4.46 17.04
N ARG A 84 -0.26 5.15 16.92
CA ARG A 84 -0.26 6.62 16.98
C ARG A 84 -0.94 7.22 15.76
N ALA A 85 -0.71 6.68 14.56
CA ALA A 85 -1.33 7.14 13.32
C ALA A 85 -2.85 6.94 13.30
N GLU A 86 -3.35 5.83 13.81
CA GLU A 86 -4.79 5.57 14.02
C GLU A 86 -5.39 6.58 14.99
N LYS A 87 -4.74 6.84 16.14
CA LYS A 87 -5.18 7.89 17.08
C LYS A 87 -5.19 9.31 16.49
N LEU A 88 -4.37 9.56 15.48
CA LEU A 88 -4.35 10.82 14.72
C LEU A 88 -5.38 10.84 13.58
N GLY A 89 -6.10 9.74 13.35
CA GLY A 89 -7.11 9.61 12.31
C GLY A 89 -6.54 9.36 10.91
N PHE A 90 -5.27 8.96 10.78
CA PHE A 90 -4.66 8.67 9.48
C PHE A 90 -4.94 7.25 8.99
N LEU A 91 -5.22 6.34 9.92
CA LEU A 91 -5.61 4.96 9.66
C LEU A 91 -6.97 4.71 10.32
N PRO A 92 -7.90 4.00 9.66
CA PRO A 92 -9.17 3.62 10.26
C PRO A 92 -9.01 2.50 11.28
N SER A 93 -8.09 1.56 11.04
CA SER A 93 -7.80 0.43 11.92
C SER A 93 -6.35 -0.04 11.76
N VAL A 94 -5.61 -0.17 12.87
CA VAL A 94 -4.30 -0.83 12.89
C VAL A 94 -4.41 -2.32 12.61
N GLU A 95 -5.48 -2.97 13.08
CA GLU A 95 -5.72 -4.39 12.84
C GLU A 95 -5.85 -4.67 11.34
N GLU A 96 -6.68 -3.88 10.64
CA GLU A 96 -6.84 -3.98 9.19
C GLU A 96 -5.51 -3.75 8.46
N TRP A 97 -4.69 -2.81 8.93
CA TRP A 97 -3.35 -2.59 8.36
C TRP A 97 -2.43 -3.81 8.50
N LEU A 98 -2.46 -4.47 9.65
CA LEU A 98 -1.65 -5.67 9.91
C LEU A 98 -2.15 -6.87 9.10
N ASP A 99 -3.47 -7.02 8.96
CA ASP A 99 -4.07 -8.05 8.10
C ASP A 99 -3.62 -7.89 6.65
N VAL A 100 -3.60 -6.66 6.14
CA VAL A 100 -3.07 -6.36 4.81
C VAL A 100 -1.58 -6.71 4.69
N ARG A 101 -0.79 -6.47 5.74
CA ARG A 101 0.64 -6.85 5.75
C ARG A 101 0.83 -8.36 5.65
N ASN A 102 -0.02 -9.12 6.35
CA ASN A 102 -0.03 -10.58 6.29
C ASN A 102 -0.50 -11.08 4.92
N LEU A 103 -1.54 -10.46 4.35
CA LEU A 103 -2.05 -10.75 3.01
C LEU A 103 -0.96 -10.59 1.94
N ARG A 104 -0.19 -9.50 1.99
CA ARG A 104 0.96 -9.30 1.10
C ARG A 104 1.96 -10.45 1.19
N ASN A 105 2.28 -10.92 2.41
CA ASN A 105 3.21 -12.02 2.57
C ASN A 105 2.67 -13.29 1.90
N LYS A 106 1.36 -13.56 2.00
CA LYS A 106 0.72 -14.67 1.28
C LYS A 106 0.80 -14.51 -0.24
N LEU A 107 0.50 -13.32 -0.77
CA LEU A 107 0.52 -13.04 -2.20
C LEU A 107 1.90 -13.28 -2.85
N VAL A 108 2.99 -13.15 -2.10
CA VAL A 108 4.36 -13.37 -2.59
C VAL A 108 4.78 -14.86 -2.52
N HIS A 109 4.14 -15.67 -1.67
CA HIS A 109 4.63 -17.03 -1.36
C HIS A 109 3.69 -18.16 -1.81
N GLU A 110 2.39 -17.90 -1.99
CA GLU A 110 1.37 -18.94 -2.16
C GLU A 110 0.83 -19.06 -3.59
N TYR A 111 1.58 -18.62 -4.60
CA TYR A 111 1.11 -18.44 -5.98
C TYR A 111 0.29 -19.60 -6.61
N MET A 112 0.32 -20.84 -6.09
CA MET A 112 -0.19 -22.00 -6.83
C MET A 112 -0.85 -23.12 -6.00
N SER A 113 -1.15 -22.91 -4.71
CA SER A 113 -1.77 -23.98 -3.89
C SER A 113 -3.28 -24.08 -4.09
N ASP A 114 -3.96 -22.94 -4.15
CA ASP A 114 -5.42 -22.83 -4.32
C ASP A 114 -5.75 -21.57 -5.15
N PRO A 115 -6.13 -21.71 -6.44
CA PRO A 115 -6.47 -20.58 -7.30
C PRO A 115 -7.64 -19.74 -6.80
N ALA A 116 -8.59 -20.32 -6.06
CA ALA A 116 -9.74 -19.59 -5.53
C ALA A 116 -9.34 -18.74 -4.32
N GLU A 117 -8.54 -19.29 -3.41
CA GLU A 117 -7.99 -18.53 -2.27
C GLU A 117 -7.09 -17.39 -2.77
N PHE A 118 -6.24 -17.66 -3.76
CA PHE A 118 -5.36 -16.64 -4.34
C PHE A 118 -6.16 -15.52 -5.02
N ALA A 119 -7.19 -15.86 -5.80
CA ALA A 119 -8.08 -14.86 -6.37
C ALA A 119 -8.80 -14.03 -5.30
N ALA A 120 -9.28 -14.66 -4.22
CA ALA A 120 -9.89 -13.93 -3.10
C ALA A 120 -8.89 -12.98 -2.43
N ALA A 121 -7.66 -13.44 -2.20
CA ALA A 121 -6.59 -12.62 -1.66
C ALA A 121 -6.27 -11.40 -2.54
N LEU A 122 -6.24 -11.56 -3.87
CA LEU A 122 -6.04 -10.45 -4.80
C LEU A 122 -7.17 -9.43 -4.77
N ASN A 123 -8.43 -9.88 -4.67
CA ASN A 123 -9.57 -8.98 -4.56
C ASN A 123 -9.58 -8.20 -3.22
N ILE A 124 -9.09 -8.82 -2.13
CA ILE A 124 -8.89 -8.09 -0.87
C ILE A 124 -7.77 -7.07 -1.04
N ALA A 125 -6.64 -7.41 -1.66
CA ALA A 125 -5.56 -6.45 -1.88
C ALA A 125 -6.03 -5.26 -2.74
N HIS A 126 -6.87 -5.50 -3.74
CA HIS A 126 -7.51 -4.45 -4.54
C HIS A 126 -8.34 -3.48 -3.70
N SER A 127 -9.24 -3.97 -2.86
CA SER A 127 -10.07 -3.09 -2.02
C SER A 127 -9.22 -2.24 -1.07
N MET A 128 -8.07 -2.76 -0.65
CA MET A 128 -7.12 -2.11 0.24
C MET A 128 -6.23 -1.06 -0.44
N VAL A 129 -6.17 -1.01 -1.77
CA VAL A 129 -5.49 0.09 -2.48
C VAL A 129 -6.08 1.44 -2.09
N SER A 130 -7.41 1.52 -1.97
CA SER A 130 -8.12 2.74 -1.57
C SER A 130 -7.73 3.20 -0.15
N LEU A 131 -7.52 2.24 0.76
CA LEU A 131 -7.07 2.48 2.13
C LEU A 131 -5.66 3.07 2.16
N LEU A 132 -4.72 2.45 1.43
CA LEU A 132 -3.32 2.92 1.35
C LEU A 132 -3.22 4.34 0.79
N VAL A 133 -3.98 4.63 -0.27
CA VAL A 133 -4.03 5.95 -0.91
C VAL A 133 -4.66 6.99 0.03
N SER A 134 -5.74 6.62 0.72
CA SER A 134 -6.42 7.52 1.67
C SER A 134 -5.53 7.86 2.87
N ALA A 135 -4.83 6.87 3.42
CA ALA A 135 -3.87 7.07 4.50
C ALA A 135 -2.74 8.00 4.07
N TYR A 136 -2.14 7.72 2.91
CA TYR A 136 -1.08 8.54 2.31
C TYR A 136 -1.50 10.00 2.13
N ASN A 137 -2.65 10.23 1.49
CA ASN A 137 -3.15 11.57 1.23
C ASN A 137 -3.53 12.32 2.50
N SER A 138 -4.09 11.63 3.50
CA SER A 138 -4.43 12.24 4.78
C SER A 138 -3.19 12.67 5.56
N ILE A 139 -2.15 11.85 5.59
CA ILE A 139 -0.85 12.20 6.19
C ILE A 139 -0.24 13.41 5.48
N ASN A 140 -0.19 13.39 4.15
CA ASN A 140 0.45 14.47 3.39
C ASN A 140 -0.32 15.79 3.50
N ARG A 141 -1.66 15.77 3.50
CA ARG A 141 -2.47 16.97 3.79
C ARG A 141 -2.19 17.51 5.18
N TYR A 142 -2.18 16.65 6.19
CA TYR A 142 -1.94 17.05 7.57
C TYR A 142 -0.57 17.72 7.73
N ALA A 143 0.49 17.07 7.24
CA ALA A 143 1.83 17.61 7.29
C ALA A 143 1.97 18.95 6.56
N ARG A 144 1.45 19.06 5.33
CA ARG A 144 1.46 20.31 4.56
C ARG A 144 0.76 21.47 5.28
N SER A 145 -0.23 21.18 6.14
CA SER A 145 -0.93 22.20 6.94
C SER A 145 -0.18 22.65 8.21
N ARG A 146 0.83 21.90 8.65
CA ARG A 146 1.50 22.09 9.96
C ARG A 146 2.99 22.34 9.87
N ILE A 147 3.64 21.88 8.81
CA ILE A 147 5.08 21.90 8.63
C ILE A 147 5.39 22.92 7.53
N SER A 148 5.98 24.06 7.90
CA SER A 148 6.39 25.09 6.93
C SER A 148 7.61 24.57 6.17
N GLU A 149 7.38 24.10 4.94
CA GLU A 149 8.42 23.81 3.94
C GLU A 149 9.53 22.86 4.41
N THR A 150 9.16 21.59 4.56
CA THR A 150 10.08 20.50 4.21
C THR A 150 9.37 19.73 3.11
N GLU A 151 10.03 19.55 1.96
CA GLU A 151 9.51 18.87 0.77
C GLU A 151 8.66 17.68 1.19
N TRP A 152 7.34 17.81 1.16
CA TRP A 152 6.45 16.74 1.56
C TRP A 152 5.80 16.16 0.31
N PRO A 153 5.65 14.84 0.21
CA PRO A 153 5.21 14.23 -1.04
C PRO A 153 3.91 14.84 -1.57
N GLU A 154 3.77 14.86 -2.90
CA GLU A 154 2.51 15.25 -3.54
C GLU A 154 1.38 14.28 -3.19
N LEU A 155 0.14 14.74 -3.36
CA LEU A 155 -1.03 13.89 -3.16
C LEU A 155 -1.18 12.94 -4.35
N LEU A 156 -1.62 11.71 -4.08
CA LEU A 156 -2.06 10.79 -5.10
C LEU A 156 -3.45 11.19 -5.63
N PRO A 157 -3.72 10.96 -6.93
CA PRO A 157 -5.00 11.25 -7.56
C PRO A 157 -6.15 10.43 -6.98
#